data_AF-A0A8R7RDH7-F1
#
_entry.id   AF-A0A8R7RDH7-F1
#
_cell.length_a   1.000
_cell.length_b   1.000
_cell.length_c   1.000
_cell.angle_alpha   90.00
_cell.angle_beta   90.00
_cell.angle_gamma   90.00
#
_symmetry.space_group_name_H-M   'P 1'
#
loop_
_entity.id
_entity.type
_entity.pdbx_description
1 polymer ?
#
loop_
_entity_poly.entity_id
_entity_poly.type
_entity_poly.pdbx_seq_one_letter_code
_entity_poly.pdbx_strand_id
1 'polypeptide(L)'
;MIKRLKDQYFAELSELFNKMCVKLQHVDSIIPPQISSEQYDKMKSFKIMLERILQMLQIGKSSVQPSMRDNVPRYEKQIISILNSQRKPVQPQIQQQFQPPAD
;
A
#
# COMPACT_ATOMS: atom_id res chain seq x y z
N MET A 1 21.65 5.34 -4.74
CA MET A 1 20.23 5.10 -5.04
C MET A 1 19.45 4.62 -3.82
N ILE A 2 19.59 3.35 -3.38
CA ILE A 2 18.78 2.77 -2.27
C ILE A 2 18.83 3.61 -0.98
N LYS A 3 20.01 4.11 -0.58
CA LYS A 3 20.14 4.99 0.60
C LYS A 3 19.28 6.26 0.49
N ARG A 4 19.29 6.94 -0.66
CA ARG A 4 18.44 8.12 -0.92
C ARG A 4 16.96 7.77 -0.87
N LEU A 5 16.55 6.64 -1.47
CA LEU A 5 15.16 6.19 -1.44
C LEU A 5 14.70 5.88 -0.01
N LYS A 6 15.58 5.27 0.79
CA LYS A 6 15.34 5.04 2.21
C LYS A 6 15.18 6.37 2.95
N ASP A 7 16.15 7.26 2.86
CA ASP A 7 16.14 8.53 3.59
C ASP A 7 14.94 9.41 3.20
N GLN A 8 14.49 9.35 1.94
CA GLN A 8 13.40 10.19 1.42
C GLN A 8 12.00 9.59 1.65
N TYR A 9 11.81 8.28 1.49
CA TYR A 9 10.47 7.68 1.43
C TYR A 9 10.16 6.70 2.57
N PHE A 10 11.17 6.26 3.33
CA PHE A 10 11.00 5.18 4.30
C PHE A 10 10.01 5.54 5.42
N ALA A 11 10.04 6.79 5.91
CA ALA A 11 9.12 7.25 6.95
C ALA A 11 7.66 7.22 6.47
N GLU A 12 7.37 7.82 5.30
CA GLU A 12 6.02 7.83 4.72
C GLU A 12 5.52 6.41 4.40
N LEU A 13 6.38 5.55 3.85
CA LEU A 13 6.02 4.16 3.55
C LEU A 13 5.75 3.35 4.83
N SER A 14 6.51 3.58 5.90
CA SER A 14 6.30 2.92 7.20
C SER A 14 5.00 3.37 7.84
N GLU A 15 4.67 4.66 7.77
CA GLU A 15 3.40 5.19 8.26
C GLU A 15 2.22 4.59 7.49
N LEU A 16 2.30 4.55 6.15
CA LEU A 16 1.28 3.93 5.31
C LEU A 16 1.09 2.44 5.63
N PHE A 17 2.20 1.71 5.82
CA PHE A 17 2.17 0.30 6.20
C PHE A 17 1.49 0.10 7.56
N ASN A 18 1.82 0.90 8.56
CA ASN A 18 1.18 0.84 9.88
C ASN A 18 -0.32 1.15 9.79
N LYS A 19 -0.71 2.18 9.04
CA LYS A 19 -2.11 2.53 8.81
C LYS A 19 -2.88 1.38 8.15
N MET A 20 -2.25 0.67 7.22
CA MET A 20 -2.81 -0.52 6.60
C MET A 20 -2.97 -1.69 7.57
N CYS A 21 -1.99 -1.94 8.44
CA CYS A 21 -2.08 -2.97 9.47
C CYS A 21 -3.28 -2.73 10.39
N VAL A 22 -3.45 -1.49 10.88
CA VAL A 22 -4.58 -1.12 11.74
C VAL A 22 -5.91 -1.29 11.00
N LYS A 23 -6.00 -0.83 9.74
CA LYS A 23 -7.21 -1.01 8.93
C LYS A 23 -7.54 -2.49 8.70
N LEU A 24 -6.55 -3.32 8.36
CA LEU A 24 -6.76 -4.75 8.16
C LEU A 24 -7.20 -5.44 9.45
N GLN A 25 -6.56 -5.13 10.58
CA GLN A 25 -6.96 -5.68 11.88
C GLN A 25 -8.39 -5.30 12.27
N HIS A 26 -8.80 -4.07 11.98
CA HIS A 26 -10.18 -3.63 12.21
C HIS A 26 -11.17 -4.38 11.33
N VAL A 27 -10.86 -4.55 10.04
CA VAL A 27 -11.66 -5.33 9.10
C VAL A 27 -11.76 -6.79 9.55
N ASP A 28 -10.66 -7.40 10.00
CA ASP A 28 -10.62 -8.77 10.55
C ASP A 28 -11.48 -8.93 11.81
N SER A 29 -11.64 -7.86 12.58
CA SER A 29 -12.47 -7.87 13.78
C SER A 29 -13.97 -7.74 13.48
N ILE A 30 -14.34 -7.25 12.28
CA ILE A 30 -15.73 -6.95 11.89
C ILE A 30 -16.26 -7.95 10.86
N ILE A 31 -15.43 -8.34 9.90
CA ILE A 31 -15.81 -9.23 8.81
C ILE A 31 -15.64 -10.68 9.26
N PRO A 32 -16.68 -11.52 9.19
CA PRO A 32 -16.55 -12.94 9.43
C PRO A 32 -15.50 -13.54 8.47
N PRO A 33 -14.56 -14.39 8.93
CA PRO A 33 -13.46 -14.93 8.12
C PRO A 33 -13.90 -15.64 6.83
N GLN A 34 -15.17 -16.03 6.72
CA GLN A 34 -15.79 -16.63 5.55
C GLN A 34 -16.21 -15.63 4.44
N ILE A 35 -16.21 -14.32 4.70
CA ILE A 35 -16.56 -13.28 3.71
C ILE A 35 -15.27 -12.56 3.29
N SER A 36 -14.39 -13.25 2.55
CA SER A 36 -13.27 -12.58 1.88
C SER A 36 -13.82 -11.76 0.71
N SER A 37 -13.77 -10.43 0.82
CA SER A 37 -14.06 -9.56 -0.32
C SER A 37 -12.81 -9.39 -1.18
N GLU A 38 -12.98 -9.24 -2.50
CA GLU A 38 -11.88 -8.95 -3.43
C GLU A 38 -11.08 -7.70 -2.98
N GLN A 39 -11.76 -6.74 -2.36
CA GLN A 39 -11.13 -5.53 -1.80
C GLN A 39 -10.20 -5.86 -0.63
N TYR A 40 -10.59 -6.78 0.23
CA TYR A 40 -9.77 -7.23 1.36
C TYR A 40 -8.54 -8.01 0.88
N ASP A 41 -8.67 -8.86 -0.14
CA ASP A 41 -7.53 -9.55 -0.75
C ASP A 41 -6.57 -8.59 -1.46
N LYS A 42 -7.11 -7.56 -2.11
CA LYS A 42 -6.31 -6.45 -2.67
C LYS A 42 -5.56 -5.69 -1.58
N MET A 43 -6.18 -5.39 -0.44
CA MET A 43 -5.52 -4.75 0.70
C MET A 43 -4.39 -5.60 1.29
N LYS A 44 -4.61 -6.91 1.45
CA LYS A 44 -3.56 -7.85 1.88
C LYS A 44 -2.40 -7.91 0.90
N SER A 45 -2.70 -8.05 -0.39
CA SER A 45 -1.68 -8.08 -1.45
C SER A 45 -0.86 -6.80 -1.47
N PHE A 46 -1.52 -5.65 -1.29
CA PHE A 46 -0.85 -4.36 -1.22
C PHE A 46 0.02 -4.22 0.04
N LYS A 47 -0.42 -4.74 1.21
CA LYS A 47 0.38 -4.79 2.44
C LYS A 47 1.68 -5.56 2.21
N ILE A 48 1.59 -6.75 1.62
CA ILE A 48 2.75 -7.61 1.34
C ILE A 48 3.73 -6.90 0.38
N MET A 49 3.21 -6.19 -0.62
CA MET A 49 4.04 -5.41 -1.53
C MET A 49 4.81 -4.30 -0.78
N LEU A 50 4.14 -3.52 0.07
CA LEU A 50 4.78 -2.47 0.87
C LEU A 50 5.84 -3.03 1.82
N GLU A 51 5.55 -4.17 2.46
CA GLU A 51 6.49 -4.87 3.34
C GLU A 51 7.79 -5.24 2.62
N ARG A 52 7.68 -5.79 1.40
CA ARG A 52 8.84 -6.12 0.56
C ARG A 52 9.66 -4.89 0.16
N ILE A 53 9.00 -3.77 -0.13
CA ILE A 53 9.69 -2.51 -0.43
C ILE A 53 10.45 -2.02 0.81
N LEU A 54 9.81 -2.01 1.98
CA LEU A 54 10.43 -1.59 3.24
C LEU A 54 11.63 -2.48 3.59
N GLN A 55 11.50 -3.80 3.45
CA GLN A 55 12.61 -4.73 3.66
C GLN A 55 13.76 -4.45 2.68
N MET A 56 13.48 -4.23 1.39
CA MET A 56 14.51 -3.87 0.41
C MET A 56 15.25 -2.57 0.77
N LEU A 57 14.53 -1.57 1.28
CA LEU A 57 15.12 -0.31 1.74
C LEU A 57 15.95 -0.50 3.03
N GLN A 58 15.63 -1.49 3.87
CA GLN A 58 16.36 -1.79 5.11
C GLN A 58 17.60 -2.64 4.87
N ILE A 59 17.56 -3.61 3.94
CA ILE A 59 18.68 -4.49 3.66
C ILE A 59 19.83 -3.65 3.09
N GLY A 60 20.89 -3.47 3.89
CA GLY A 60 22.13 -2.83 3.44
C GLY A 60 22.72 -3.54 2.22
N LYS A 61 23.56 -2.83 1.45
CA LYS A 61 24.17 -3.27 0.17
C LYS A 61 24.78 -4.69 0.16
N SER A 62 25.05 -5.28 1.32
CA SER A 62 25.68 -6.58 1.52
C SER A 62 24.76 -7.79 1.33
N SER A 63 23.42 -7.68 1.41
CA SER A 63 22.53 -8.85 1.30
C SER A 63 21.41 -8.71 0.25
N VAL A 64 21.42 -7.65 -0.55
CA VAL A 64 20.43 -7.47 -1.63
C VAL A 64 20.81 -8.34 -2.83
N GLN A 65 19.96 -9.30 -3.18
CA GLN A 65 20.11 -10.11 -4.41
C GLN A 65 20.31 -9.19 -5.63
N PRO A 66 21.18 -9.55 -6.59
CA PRO A 66 21.39 -8.76 -7.81
C PRO A 66 20.08 -8.38 -8.52
N SER A 67 19.16 -9.35 -8.62
CA SER A 67 17.81 -9.19 -9.16
C SER A 67 17.00 -8.04 -8.51
N MET A 68 17.19 -7.78 -7.21
CA MET A 68 16.52 -6.68 -6.52
C MET A 68 17.17 -5.32 -6.81
N ARG A 69 18.49 -5.29 -7.10
CA ARG A 69 19.22 -4.05 -7.44
C ARG A 69 18.83 -3.54 -8.81
N ASP A 70 18.66 -4.43 -9.79
CA ASP A 70 18.25 -4.08 -11.16
C ASP A 70 16.82 -3.51 -11.19
N ASN A 71 15.98 -3.92 -10.24
CA ASN A 71 14.60 -3.45 -10.13
C ASN A 71 14.43 -2.14 -9.33
N VAL A 72 15.51 -1.55 -8.80
CA VAL A 72 15.44 -0.31 -8.01
C VAL A 72 14.69 0.83 -8.73
N PRO A 73 14.94 1.12 -10.02
CA PRO A 73 14.19 2.17 -10.74
C PRO A 73 12.70 1.88 -10.86
N ARG A 74 12.32 0.59 -10.97
CA ARG A 74 10.92 0.16 -11.02
C ARG A 74 10.24 0.36 -9.67
N TYR A 75 10.92 0.03 -8.57
CA TYR A 75 10.41 0.24 -7.22
C TYR A 75 10.26 1.73 -6.89
N GLU A 76 11.21 2.58 -7.32
CA GLU A 76 11.10 4.03 -7.15
C GLU A 76 9.82 4.59 -7.81
N LYS A 77 9.55 4.21 -9.07
CA LYS A 77 8.30 4.60 -9.75
C LYS A 77 7.06 4.11 -9.01
N GLN A 78 7.08 2.90 -8.47
CA GLN A 78 5.97 2.37 -7.67
C GLN A 78 5.78 3.14 -6.36
N ILE A 79 6.86 3.45 -5.64
CA ILE A 79 6.81 4.25 -4.40
C ILE A 79 6.17 5.62 -4.68
N ILE A 80 6.63 6.32 -5.73
CA ILE A 80 6.09 7.63 -6.11
C ILE A 80 4.61 7.51 -6.49
N SER A 81 4.23 6.49 -7.25
CA SER A 81 2.83 6.26 -7.64
C SER A 81 1.91 6.00 -6.43
N ILE A 82 2.38 5.19 -5.47
CA ILE A 82 1.67 4.90 -4.22
C ILE A 82 1.44 6.19 -3.43
N LEU A 83 2.51 6.96 -3.20
CA LEU A 83 2.43 8.18 -2.39
C LEU A 83 1.58 9.26 -3.08
N ASN A 84 1.67 9.39 -4.40
CA ASN A 84 0.80 10.29 -5.15
C ASN A 84 -0.67 9.87 -5.08
N SER A 85 -0.97 8.58 -5.05
CA SER A 85 -2.33 8.07 -4.89
C SER A 85 -2.89 8.33 -3.49
N GLN A 86 -2.03 8.39 -2.46
CA GLN A 86 -2.44 8.80 -1.10
C GLN A 86 -2.68 10.31 -0.99
N ARG A 87 -1.91 11.13 -1.74
CA ARG A 87 -2.02 12.60 -1.71
C ARG A 87 -3.19 13.16 -2.52
N LYS A 88 -3.72 12.42 -3.50
CA LYS A 88 -4.94 12.83 -4.18
C LYS A 88 -6.07 12.83 -3.15
N PRO A 89 -6.82 13.95 -2.99
CA PRO A 89 -8.06 13.88 -2.25
C PRO A 89 -8.89 12.84 -2.96
N VAL A 90 -9.26 11.78 -2.24
CA VAL A 90 -10.32 10.88 -2.68
C VAL A 90 -11.51 11.83 -2.79
N GLN A 91 -11.80 12.32 -4.01
CA GLN A 91 -13.05 13.02 -4.24
C GLN A 91 -14.09 12.05 -3.72
N PRO A 92 -14.92 12.44 -2.74
CA PRO A 92 -16.02 11.58 -2.35
C PRO A 92 -16.77 11.32 -3.64
N GLN A 93 -16.73 10.08 -4.13
CA GLN A 93 -17.75 9.61 -5.06
C GLN A 93 -19.01 9.72 -4.23
N ILE A 94 -19.62 10.89 -4.36
CA ILE A 94 -20.93 11.23 -3.86
C ILE A 94 -21.77 10.03 -4.22
N GLN A 95 -22.27 9.33 -3.19
CA GLN A 95 -23.29 8.32 -3.31
C GLN A 95 -24.26 8.80 -4.38
N GLN A 96 -24.26 8.18 -5.56
CA GLN A 96 -25.43 8.25 -6.41
C GLN A 96 -26.51 7.55 -5.59
N GLN A 97 -27.30 8.41 -4.95
CA GLN A 97 -28.50 8.08 -4.22
C GLN A 97 -29.27 7.05 -5.03
N PHE A 98 -29.64 5.98 -4.34
CA PHE A 98 -30.84 5.22 -4.65
C PHE A 98 -31.97 6.23 -4.91
N GLN A 99 -32.26 6.52 -6.18
CA GLN A 99 -33.54 7.11 -6.55
C GLN A 99 -34.58 6.00 -6.37
N PRO A 100 -35.59 6.16 -5.50
CA PRO A 100 -36.73 5.26 -5.56
C PRO A 100 -37.51 5.54 -6.86
N PRO A 101 -38.20 4.53 -7.41
CA PRO A 101 -39.00 4.73 -8.61
C PRO A 101 -40.16 5.69 -8.30
N ALA A 102 -40.44 6.60 -9.24
CA ALA A 102 -41.66 7.39 -9.23
C ALA A 102 -42.84 6.47 -9.60
N ASP A 103 -43.96 6.65 -8.89
CA ASP A 103 -45.28 6.03 -9.13
C ASP A 103 -45.69 5.99 -10.61
#